data_AF-A0A6C0L826-F1
#
_entry.id   AF-A0A6C0L826-F1
#
_cell.length_a   1.000
_cell.length_b   1.000
_cell.length_c   1.000
_cell.angle_alpha   90.00
_cell.angle_beta   90.00
_cell.angle_gamma   90.00
#
_symmetry.space_group_name_H-M   'P 1'
#
loop_
_entity.id
_entity.type
_entity.pdbx_description
1 polymer ?
#
loop_
_entity_poly.entity_id
_entity_poly.type
_entity_poly.pdbx_seq_one_letter_code
_entity_poly.pdbx_strand_id
1 'polypeptide(L)'
;MNSSPVKIKESKKGICARILTPKQVGPICWFMATFVAMFYSQRSRKLLLDASNSWNNKKALFALLKHVLDDKYLKTADGRDSEDYKKFRDDTFIKILSYLNLENSKAFPYDPKKVSGGFVPVYYIGKLYKLLNLDYKIFYYYIQDGILSYSFLNEEYDWLKYTIVKRNIDIGINIDNVFKDNTRRDNYVDNGYAPPILIVNVSEGLGDTSFYKVKEGDTKDSLKSMSEQIFYNGKEYNLDSVILTNWNINKKNGHAIAGITCKKGKYIYNGWTRTSMDPVMKNQIINSDIPCELMKYDWNIIKNNDFCLNTNKCIPELLRKKLKVRDICFNFSKGNKILIYVRKDAKPDTSIDSATKSANAANAANAVKSPNSPIKQPNKSPKVPNVKVPKVCPEGKVLNPKTNRCILIKNAKAAANKPLKSPKVCPEGKVLNPKTNRCILIRNIKDPANKSPKKCPEGKVLNPKTGRCILIRNKK
;
A
#
# COMPACT_ATOMS: atom_id res chain seq x y z
N MET A 1 28.22 46.52 -6.62
CA MET A 1 26.89 45.98 -6.22
C MET A 1 27.00 44.46 -6.17
N ASN A 2 27.15 43.89 -4.98
CA ASN A 2 27.23 42.44 -4.79
C ASN A 2 25.82 41.85 -4.73
N SER A 3 25.36 41.23 -5.82
CA SER A 3 24.14 40.43 -5.80
C SER A 3 24.42 39.10 -5.10
N SER A 4 23.94 38.96 -3.87
CA SER A 4 23.96 37.69 -3.15
C SER A 4 23.24 36.59 -3.96
N PRO A 5 23.73 35.34 -3.95
CA PRO A 5 23.03 34.26 -4.63
C PRO A 5 21.71 33.98 -3.92
N VAL A 6 20.63 34.01 -4.70
CA VAL A 6 19.28 33.66 -4.25
C VAL A 6 19.32 32.22 -3.72
N LYS A 7 19.26 32.05 -2.39
CA LYS A 7 19.00 30.76 -1.76
C LYS A 7 17.58 30.33 -2.15
N ILE A 8 17.48 29.49 -3.16
CA ILE A 8 16.26 28.74 -3.44
C ILE A 8 16.01 27.87 -2.20
N LYS A 9 15.01 28.21 -1.39
CA LYS A 9 14.53 27.34 -0.31
C LYS A 9 14.01 26.06 -0.95
N GLU A 10 14.82 25.02 -0.96
CA GLU A 10 14.38 23.66 -1.27
C GLU A 10 13.22 23.33 -0.31
N SER A 11 12.03 23.08 -0.86
CA SER A 11 10.89 22.71 -0.02
C SER A 11 11.22 21.38 0.64
N LYS A 12 11.24 21.33 1.99
CA LYS A 12 11.46 20.08 2.73
C LYS A 12 10.52 19.00 2.17
N LYS A 13 11.07 18.02 1.46
CA LYS A 13 10.31 16.88 0.92
C LYS A 13 9.58 16.20 2.09
N GLY A 14 8.27 16.06 1.98
CA GLY A 14 7.45 15.43 3.02
C GLY A 14 7.85 13.97 3.25
N ILE A 15 7.55 13.43 4.45
CA ILE A 15 8.00 12.11 4.91
C ILE A 15 7.82 10.97 3.88
N CYS A 16 6.69 10.96 3.15
CA CYS A 16 6.39 9.92 2.16
C CYS A 16 7.34 9.94 0.95
N ALA A 17 7.80 11.13 0.54
CA ALA A 17 8.76 11.29 -0.55
C ALA A 17 10.20 10.93 -0.13
N ARG A 18 10.42 10.73 1.18
CA ARG A 18 11.70 10.34 1.77
C ARG A 18 11.72 8.89 2.20
N ILE A 19 10.67 8.10 1.94
CA ILE A 19 10.71 6.69 2.29
C ILE A 19 11.82 6.01 1.47
N LEU A 20 12.68 5.27 2.17
CA LEU A 20 13.78 4.52 1.57
C LEU A 20 13.22 3.27 0.91
N THR A 21 13.33 3.13 -0.41
CA THR A 21 12.76 1.98 -1.09
C THR A 21 13.72 0.79 -1.02
N PRO A 22 13.30 -0.39 -0.55
CA PRO A 22 14.20 -1.54 -0.56
C PRO A 22 14.49 -2.04 -1.98
N LYS A 23 15.73 -2.45 -2.25
CA LYS A 23 16.13 -3.09 -3.52
C LYS A 23 15.75 -4.57 -3.49
N GLN A 24 15.12 -5.08 -4.56
CA GLN A 24 14.97 -6.52 -4.75
C GLN A 24 16.25 -7.10 -5.35
N VAL A 25 16.75 -8.18 -4.74
CA VAL A 25 17.89 -8.93 -5.26
C VAL A 25 17.48 -10.39 -5.42
N GLY A 26 17.52 -10.89 -6.65
CA GLY A 26 17.10 -12.25 -6.99
C GLY A 26 15.58 -12.44 -7.14
N PRO A 27 15.11 -13.70 -7.14
CA PRO A 27 13.73 -14.10 -7.50
C PRO A 27 12.72 -13.94 -6.36
N ILE A 28 12.91 -12.93 -5.50
CA ILE A 28 12.11 -12.75 -4.27
C ILE A 28 11.08 -11.62 -4.37
N CYS A 29 10.63 -11.26 -5.58
CA CYS A 29 9.63 -10.19 -5.78
C CYS A 29 8.37 -10.38 -4.93
N TRP A 30 7.90 -11.62 -4.82
CA TRP A 30 6.78 -12.02 -3.97
C TRP A 30 6.99 -11.63 -2.50
N PHE A 31 8.18 -11.89 -1.96
CA PHE A 31 8.52 -11.59 -0.58
C PHE A 31 8.70 -10.09 -0.40
N MET A 32 9.36 -9.42 -1.34
CA MET A 32 9.56 -7.98 -1.30
C MET A 32 8.24 -7.21 -1.35
N ALA A 33 7.31 -7.60 -2.22
CA ALA A 33 5.98 -7.00 -2.25
C ALA A 33 5.23 -7.23 -0.94
N THR A 34 5.31 -8.44 -0.37
CA THR A 34 4.75 -8.77 0.95
C THR A 34 5.35 -7.88 2.05
N PHE A 35 6.67 -7.82 2.12
CA PHE A 35 7.41 -7.07 3.12
C PHE A 35 7.10 -5.59 3.03
N VAL A 36 7.08 -4.99 1.83
CA VAL A 36 6.76 -3.58 1.64
C VAL A 36 5.31 -3.28 2.01
N ALA A 37 4.36 -4.14 1.63
CA ALA A 37 2.96 -4.00 2.00
C ALA A 37 2.74 -3.99 3.52
N MET A 38 3.56 -4.73 4.28
CA MET A 38 3.53 -4.79 5.74
C MET A 38 4.33 -3.68 6.43
N PHE A 39 5.62 -3.55 6.12
CA PHE A 39 6.59 -2.74 6.87
C PHE A 39 6.63 -1.27 6.46
N TYR A 40 6.09 -0.93 5.27
CA TYR A 40 6.19 0.43 4.70
C TYR A 40 4.84 1.12 4.53
N SER A 41 3.76 0.35 4.40
CA SER A 41 2.41 0.90 4.36
C SER A 41 2.00 1.47 5.71
N GLN A 42 1.35 2.62 5.71
CA GLN A 42 1.19 3.46 6.91
C GLN A 42 0.61 2.72 8.12
N ARG A 43 -0.56 2.09 8.00
CA ARG A 43 -1.27 1.55 9.17
C ARG A 43 -0.67 0.21 9.60
N SER A 44 -0.27 -0.62 8.64
CA SER A 44 0.41 -1.90 8.91
C SER A 44 1.74 -1.66 9.63
N ARG A 45 2.54 -0.72 9.12
CA ARG A 45 3.82 -0.32 9.73
C ARG A 45 3.62 0.16 11.16
N LYS A 46 2.58 0.95 11.40
CA LYS A 46 2.27 1.45 12.74
C LYS A 46 2.00 0.33 13.72
N LEU A 47 1.16 -0.64 13.34
CA LEU A 47 0.90 -1.82 14.16
C LEU A 47 2.19 -2.58 14.49
N LEU A 48 3.07 -2.73 13.50
CA LEU A 48 4.36 -3.38 13.69
C LEU A 48 5.27 -2.58 14.62
N LEU A 49 5.31 -1.25 14.54
CA LEU A 49 6.08 -0.41 15.47
C LEU A 49 5.61 -0.62 16.92
N ASP A 50 4.30 -0.65 17.15
CA ASP A 50 3.73 -0.89 18.48
C ASP A 50 4.07 -2.31 18.99
N ALA A 51 3.89 -3.33 18.15
CA ALA A 51 4.19 -4.73 18.48
C ALA A 51 5.69 -4.97 18.67
N SER A 52 6.55 -4.19 18.01
CA SER A 52 8.00 -4.40 18.02
C SER A 52 8.66 -4.19 19.38
N ASN A 53 7.97 -3.56 20.33
CA ASN A 53 8.43 -3.41 21.71
C ASN A 53 8.53 -4.75 22.44
N SER A 54 7.75 -5.76 22.04
CA SER A 54 7.79 -7.10 22.63
C SER A 54 8.66 -8.09 21.86
N TRP A 55 9.34 -7.67 20.78
CA TRP A 55 10.15 -8.57 19.96
C TRP A 55 11.45 -8.95 20.68
N ASN A 56 11.84 -10.22 20.57
CA ASN A 56 13.07 -10.72 21.17
C ASN A 56 14.29 -10.36 20.32
N ASN A 57 14.82 -9.14 20.51
CA ASN A 57 15.98 -8.63 19.77
C ASN A 57 17.30 -9.37 20.06
N LYS A 58 17.33 -10.37 20.97
CA LYS A 58 18.49 -11.27 21.10
C LYS A 58 18.58 -12.26 19.94
N LYS A 59 17.46 -12.56 19.27
CA LYS A 59 17.43 -13.39 18.07
C LYS A 59 17.76 -12.55 16.84
N ALA A 60 18.67 -13.06 16.00
CA ALA A 60 19.14 -12.38 14.81
C ALA A 60 18.03 -11.94 13.84
N LEU A 61 16.98 -12.76 13.70
CA LEU A 61 15.79 -12.44 12.89
C LEU A 61 15.13 -11.14 13.36
N PHE A 62 14.73 -11.09 14.62
CA PHE A 62 13.99 -9.97 15.18
C PHE A 62 14.85 -8.72 15.29
N ALA A 63 16.14 -8.86 15.62
CA ALA A 63 17.10 -7.75 15.57
C ALA A 63 17.17 -7.13 14.16
N LEU A 64 17.26 -7.96 13.12
CA LEU A 64 17.31 -7.49 11.73
C LEU A 64 15.99 -6.86 11.29
N LEU A 65 14.86 -7.45 11.65
CA LEU A 65 13.53 -6.89 11.37
C LEU A 65 13.31 -5.57 12.10
N LYS A 66 13.73 -5.45 13.37
CA LYS A 66 13.64 -4.21 14.16
C LYS A 66 14.50 -3.11 13.54
N HIS A 67 15.72 -3.44 13.12
CA HIS A 67 16.59 -2.49 12.42
C HIS A 67 16.00 -2.02 11.08
N VAL A 68 15.36 -2.91 10.31
CA VAL A 68 14.65 -2.50 9.08
C VAL A 68 13.42 -1.64 9.43
N LEU A 69 12.71 -2.00 10.50
CA LEU A 69 11.54 -1.27 10.96
C LEU A 69 11.90 0.12 11.47
N ASP A 70 12.94 0.31 12.27
CA ASP A 70 13.25 1.61 12.89
C ASP A 70 14.12 2.50 12.01
N ASP A 71 15.27 1.97 11.60
CA ASP A 71 16.41 2.79 11.16
C ASP A 71 16.50 2.92 9.63
N LYS A 72 15.75 2.11 8.90
CA LYS A 72 15.85 1.98 7.44
C LYS A 72 14.55 2.30 6.69
N TYR A 73 13.73 3.16 7.29
CA TYR A 73 12.48 3.60 6.68
C TYR A 73 12.59 4.92 5.93
N LEU A 74 13.44 5.86 6.36
CA LEU A 74 13.54 7.20 5.79
C LEU A 74 14.96 7.52 5.32
N LYS A 75 15.06 8.12 4.13
CA LYS A 75 16.22 8.86 3.66
C LYS A 75 16.55 9.99 4.64
N THR A 76 17.84 10.23 4.88
CA THR A 76 18.28 11.34 5.73
C THR A 76 17.84 12.69 5.14
N ALA A 77 17.65 13.71 5.99
CA ALA A 77 17.09 15.00 5.54
C ALA A 77 18.00 15.71 4.53
N ASP A 78 19.30 15.49 4.64
CA ASP A 78 20.37 16.03 3.80
C ASP A 78 20.94 14.96 2.83
N GLY A 79 20.28 13.79 2.77
CA GLY A 79 20.83 12.55 2.24
C GLY A 79 21.11 12.58 0.75
N ARG A 80 22.39 12.46 0.38
CA ARG A 80 22.78 11.91 -0.92
C ARG A 80 22.36 10.45 -0.93
N ASP A 81 21.61 10.00 -1.94
CA ASP A 81 21.10 8.62 -2.04
C ASP A 81 22.19 7.57 -1.79
N SER A 82 23.45 7.85 -2.17
CA SER A 82 24.61 6.99 -1.96
C SER A 82 24.95 6.73 -0.49
N GLU A 83 24.57 7.57 0.46
CA GLU A 83 24.83 7.38 1.89
C GLU A 83 23.72 6.59 2.59
N ASP A 84 22.46 6.80 2.19
CA ASP A 84 21.31 6.09 2.76
C ASP A 84 21.31 4.60 2.36
N TYR A 85 21.77 4.27 1.15
CA TYR A 85 21.88 2.87 0.69
C TYR A 85 23.16 2.15 1.13
N LYS A 86 24.21 2.84 1.61
CA LYS A 86 25.43 2.18 2.15
C LYS A 86 25.12 1.22 3.30
N LYS A 87 24.07 1.51 4.09
CA LYS A 87 23.62 0.66 5.19
C LYS A 87 22.76 -0.51 4.73
N PHE A 88 22.25 -0.48 3.49
CA PHE A 88 21.41 -1.53 2.92
C PHE A 88 22.28 -2.52 2.15
N ARG A 89 22.74 -3.57 2.82
CA ARG A 89 23.38 -4.68 2.11
C ARG A 89 22.36 -5.34 1.18
N ASP A 90 22.79 -5.66 -0.04
CA ASP A 90 21.99 -6.37 -1.05
C ASP A 90 21.45 -7.73 -0.54
N ASP A 91 22.10 -8.32 0.47
CA ASP A 91 21.69 -9.59 1.07
C ASP A 91 20.68 -9.47 2.23
N THR A 92 20.23 -8.26 2.60
CA THR A 92 19.38 -8.04 3.79
C THR A 92 18.11 -8.90 3.77
N PHE A 93 17.35 -8.88 2.67
CA PHE A 93 16.07 -9.61 2.58
C PHE A 93 16.25 -11.11 2.37
N ILE A 94 17.34 -11.53 1.72
CA ILE A 94 17.73 -12.93 1.63
C ILE A 94 18.07 -13.48 3.02
N LYS A 95 18.80 -12.72 3.85
CA LYS A 95 19.05 -13.08 5.24
C LYS A 95 17.78 -13.17 6.07
N ILE A 96 16.84 -12.24 5.90
CA ILE A 96 15.53 -12.32 6.57
C ILE A 96 14.82 -13.62 6.19
N LEU A 97 14.76 -13.97 4.89
CA LEU A 97 14.17 -15.24 4.45
C LEU A 97 14.87 -16.47 5.05
N SER A 98 16.21 -16.49 5.05
CA SER A 98 16.97 -17.56 5.70
C SER A 98 16.66 -17.67 7.19
N TYR A 99 16.59 -16.55 7.91
CA TYR A 99 16.27 -16.54 9.33
C TYR A 99 14.81 -16.92 9.62
N LEU A 100 13.86 -16.54 8.76
CA LEU A 100 12.46 -16.98 8.86
C LEU A 100 12.36 -18.50 8.74
N ASN A 101 13.05 -19.09 7.76
CA ASN A 101 13.10 -20.54 7.59
C ASN A 101 13.75 -21.25 8.79
N LEU A 102 14.82 -20.69 9.35
CA LEU A 102 15.47 -21.23 10.54
C LEU A 102 14.58 -21.12 11.79
N GLU A 103 13.83 -20.02 11.94
CA GLU A 103 12.93 -19.81 13.08
C GLU A 103 11.74 -20.77 13.05
N ASN A 104 11.14 -20.98 11.88
CA ASN A 104 10.05 -21.94 11.69
C ASN A 104 9.90 -22.35 10.22
N SER A 105 10.55 -23.45 9.83
CA SER A 105 10.55 -23.93 8.43
C SER A 105 9.18 -24.42 7.95
N LYS A 106 8.29 -24.80 8.86
CA LYS A 106 6.91 -25.19 8.55
C LYS A 106 6.03 -23.98 8.21
N ALA A 107 6.20 -22.89 8.96
CA ALA A 107 5.54 -21.63 8.65
C ALA A 107 6.16 -20.95 7.43
N PHE A 108 7.49 -20.99 7.33
CA PHE A 108 8.30 -20.29 6.34
C PHE A 108 9.20 -21.28 5.57
N PRO A 109 8.65 -22.02 4.59
CA PRO A 109 9.36 -23.12 3.89
C PRO A 109 10.44 -22.68 2.90
N TYR A 110 10.63 -21.37 2.68
CA TYR A 110 11.53 -20.86 1.66
C TYR A 110 12.94 -20.75 2.23
N ASP A 111 13.79 -21.70 1.87
CA ASP A 111 15.23 -21.63 2.12
C ASP A 111 15.93 -21.07 0.87
N PRO A 112 16.47 -19.83 0.92
CA PRO A 112 17.17 -19.23 -0.22
C PRO A 112 18.39 -20.02 -0.71
N LYS A 113 18.93 -20.95 0.08
CA LYS A 113 20.03 -21.84 -0.35
C LYS A 113 19.54 -23.01 -1.20
N LYS A 114 18.28 -23.43 -1.02
CA LYS A 114 17.69 -24.60 -1.68
C LYS A 114 16.70 -24.23 -2.78
N VAL A 115 16.12 -23.03 -2.72
CA VAL A 115 15.07 -22.56 -3.62
C VAL A 115 15.60 -21.43 -4.50
N SER A 116 15.44 -21.59 -5.81
CA SER A 116 15.81 -20.57 -6.81
C SER A 116 14.62 -20.01 -7.59
N GLY A 117 13.42 -20.55 -7.39
CA GLY A 117 12.18 -20.04 -7.97
C GLY A 117 11.48 -19.00 -7.10
N GLY A 118 10.47 -18.33 -7.66
CA GLY A 118 9.57 -17.48 -6.87
C GLY A 118 8.64 -18.31 -5.97
N PHE A 119 7.89 -17.63 -5.10
CA PHE A 119 6.85 -18.21 -4.26
C PHE A 119 5.62 -17.30 -4.22
N VAL A 120 4.61 -17.67 -3.45
CA VAL A 120 3.30 -16.97 -3.45
C VAL A 120 3.11 -16.18 -2.16
N PRO A 121 2.86 -14.85 -2.21
CA PRO A 121 2.74 -13.97 -1.04
C PRO A 121 1.77 -14.43 0.06
N VAL A 122 0.60 -14.94 -0.33
CA VAL A 122 -0.49 -15.24 0.62
C VAL A 122 -0.11 -16.31 1.66
N TYR A 123 0.82 -17.22 1.31
CA TYR A 123 1.29 -18.27 2.23
C TYR A 123 2.21 -17.75 3.34
N TYR A 124 2.72 -16.52 3.22
CA TYR A 124 3.63 -15.90 4.19
C TYR A 124 2.97 -14.80 4.99
N ILE A 125 2.16 -13.95 4.36
CA ILE A 125 1.76 -12.67 4.96
C ILE A 125 1.06 -12.81 6.32
N GLY A 126 0.11 -13.74 6.46
CA GLY A 126 -0.56 -14.00 7.74
C GLY A 126 0.42 -14.49 8.80
N LYS A 127 1.18 -15.53 8.47
CA LYS A 127 2.20 -16.12 9.36
C LYS A 127 3.25 -15.09 9.80
N LEU A 128 3.63 -14.17 8.92
CA LEU A 128 4.52 -13.05 9.25
C LEU A 128 3.88 -12.11 10.26
N TYR A 129 2.62 -11.71 10.08
CA TYR A 129 1.92 -10.91 11.09
C TYR A 129 1.88 -11.62 12.45
N LYS A 130 1.55 -12.92 12.47
CA LYS A 130 1.51 -13.69 13.71
C LYS A 130 2.86 -13.80 14.39
N LEU A 131 3.92 -14.10 13.64
CA LEU A 131 5.30 -14.11 14.15
C LEU A 131 5.67 -12.77 14.81
N LEU A 132 5.13 -11.68 14.27
CA LEU A 132 5.37 -10.32 14.74
C LEU A 132 4.35 -9.83 15.77
N ASN A 133 3.64 -10.76 16.41
CA ASN A 133 2.68 -10.53 17.48
C ASN A 133 1.45 -9.70 17.07
N LEU A 134 0.96 -9.93 15.84
CA LEU A 134 -0.27 -9.36 15.32
C LEU A 134 -1.19 -10.47 14.79
N ASP A 135 -2.39 -10.58 15.36
CA ASP A 135 -3.39 -11.52 14.86
C ASP A 135 -3.93 -11.09 13.49
N TYR A 136 -4.38 -12.08 12.73
CA TYR A 136 -4.91 -11.86 11.40
C TYR A 136 -6.08 -12.82 11.12
N LYS A 137 -6.91 -12.48 10.13
CA LYS A 137 -7.78 -13.46 9.44
C LYS A 137 -7.64 -13.29 7.93
N ILE A 138 -7.58 -14.40 7.21
CA ILE A 138 -7.51 -14.48 5.75
C ILE A 138 -8.82 -15.05 5.21
N PHE A 139 -9.35 -14.38 4.20
CA PHE A 139 -10.49 -14.82 3.42
C PHE A 139 -10.08 -14.94 1.95
N TYR A 140 -10.60 -15.94 1.26
CA TYR A 140 -10.52 -16.06 -0.19
C TYR A 140 -11.81 -15.53 -0.81
N TYR A 141 -11.68 -14.62 -1.76
CA TYR A 141 -12.80 -14.16 -2.57
C TYR A 141 -12.58 -14.53 -4.04
N TYR A 142 -13.39 -15.45 -4.55
CA TYR A 142 -13.41 -15.86 -5.95
C TYR A 142 -14.46 -15.04 -6.69
N ILE A 143 -14.01 -14.12 -7.54
CA ILE A 143 -14.88 -13.14 -8.20
C ILE A 143 -15.87 -13.84 -9.13
N GLN A 144 -15.40 -14.79 -9.94
CA GLN A 144 -16.19 -15.45 -10.97
C GLN A 144 -17.43 -16.15 -10.41
N ASP A 145 -17.28 -16.85 -9.29
CA ASP A 145 -18.36 -17.62 -8.66
C ASP A 145 -19.08 -16.83 -7.56
N GLY A 146 -18.58 -15.64 -7.20
CA GLY A 146 -19.11 -14.87 -6.08
C GLY A 146 -18.89 -15.52 -4.71
N ILE A 147 -17.99 -16.50 -4.60
CA ILE A 147 -17.74 -17.31 -3.40
C ILE A 147 -16.74 -16.61 -2.49
N LEU A 148 -17.12 -16.44 -1.22
CA LEU A 148 -16.22 -16.02 -0.15
C LEU A 148 -16.03 -17.18 0.82
N SER A 149 -14.79 -17.56 1.08
CA SER A 149 -14.44 -18.63 2.02
C SER A 149 -13.43 -18.16 3.05
N TYR A 150 -13.53 -18.75 4.25
CA TYR A 150 -12.50 -18.61 5.26
C TYR A 150 -11.31 -19.50 4.88
N SER A 151 -10.12 -18.90 4.89
CA SER A 151 -8.93 -19.51 4.30
C SER A 151 -8.34 -20.62 5.17
N PHE A 152 -7.90 -21.72 4.56
CA PHE A 152 -7.05 -22.72 5.21
C PHE A 152 -5.63 -22.20 5.57
N LEU A 153 -5.32 -20.94 5.24
CA LEU A 153 -4.07 -20.27 5.59
C LEU A 153 -4.15 -19.55 6.95
N ASN A 154 -5.30 -19.59 7.61
CA ASN A 154 -5.43 -19.16 9.00
C ASN A 154 -4.73 -20.16 9.95
N GLU A 155 -4.34 -19.67 11.12
CA GLU A 155 -3.39 -20.34 12.01
C GLU A 155 -3.90 -21.63 12.65
N GLU A 156 -5.22 -21.76 12.77
CA GLU A 156 -5.88 -22.98 13.28
C GLU A 156 -5.72 -24.17 12.32
N TYR A 157 -5.38 -23.94 11.06
CA TYR A 157 -5.25 -24.99 10.07
C TYR A 157 -3.80 -25.39 9.85
N ASP A 158 -3.53 -26.69 10.03
CA ASP A 158 -2.23 -27.29 9.80
C ASP A 158 -2.24 -28.24 8.61
N TRP A 159 -2.72 -27.75 7.46
CA TRP A 159 -2.99 -28.61 6.31
C TRP A 159 -1.89 -28.61 5.25
N LEU A 160 -0.90 -27.71 5.36
CA LEU A 160 0.07 -27.54 4.29
C LEU A 160 1.32 -28.39 4.48
N LYS A 161 1.69 -29.08 3.40
CA LYS A 161 2.97 -29.78 3.26
C LYS A 161 3.78 -29.11 2.17
N TYR A 162 5.02 -28.78 2.47
CA TYR A 162 5.94 -28.18 1.51
C TYR A 162 7.05 -29.17 1.17
N THR A 163 7.31 -29.35 -0.12
CA THR A 163 8.43 -30.16 -0.62
C THR A 163 9.25 -29.31 -1.58
N ILE A 164 10.57 -29.55 -1.64
CA ILE A 164 11.44 -28.84 -2.58
C ILE A 164 11.78 -29.82 -3.70
N VAL A 165 11.31 -29.52 -4.91
CA VAL A 165 11.54 -30.33 -6.12
C VAL A 165 12.22 -29.45 -7.17
N LYS A 166 13.40 -29.86 -7.64
CA LYS A 166 14.19 -29.11 -8.64
C LYS A 166 14.37 -27.62 -8.27
N ARG A 167 14.69 -27.33 -7.00
CA ARG A 167 14.84 -25.97 -6.43
C ARG A 167 13.58 -25.07 -6.49
N ASN A 168 12.41 -25.67 -6.63
CA ASN A 168 11.12 -24.99 -6.49
C ASN A 168 10.36 -25.59 -5.31
N ILE A 169 9.53 -24.78 -4.65
CA ILE A 169 8.65 -25.27 -3.60
C ILE A 169 7.37 -25.78 -4.26
N ASP A 170 7.06 -27.04 -4.02
CA ASP A 170 5.78 -27.64 -4.31
C ASP A 170 4.91 -27.62 -3.05
N ILE A 171 3.62 -27.35 -3.22
CA ILE A 171 2.66 -27.15 -2.13
C ILE A 171 1.62 -28.26 -2.22
N GLY A 172 1.68 -29.18 -1.26
CA GLY A 172 0.68 -30.23 -1.07
C GLY A 172 -0.25 -29.94 0.09
N ILE A 173 -1.39 -30.64 0.11
CA ILE A 173 -2.31 -30.69 1.24
C ILE A 173 -2.06 -32.00 1.99
N ASN A 174 -1.87 -31.95 3.30
CA ASN A 174 -1.85 -33.11 4.16
C ASN A 174 -3.30 -33.55 4.43
N ILE A 175 -3.75 -34.55 3.67
CA ILE A 175 -5.14 -35.00 3.70
C ILE A 175 -5.53 -35.60 5.06
N ASP A 176 -4.58 -36.23 5.77
CA ASP A 176 -4.82 -36.78 7.10
C ASP A 176 -5.18 -35.68 8.10
N ASN A 177 -4.50 -34.53 8.01
CA ASN A 177 -4.79 -33.37 8.85
C ASN A 177 -6.13 -32.71 8.48
N VAL A 178 -6.56 -32.81 7.22
CA VAL A 178 -7.88 -32.35 6.78
C VAL A 178 -8.98 -33.27 7.33
N PHE A 179 -8.79 -34.60 7.30
CA PHE A 179 -9.79 -35.55 7.80
C PHE A 179 -9.82 -35.66 9.33
N LYS A 180 -8.71 -35.42 10.02
CA LYS A 180 -8.66 -35.30 11.49
C LYS A 180 -9.31 -34.01 11.98
N ASP A 181 -9.47 -33.01 11.11
CA ASP A 181 -10.27 -31.84 11.42
C ASP A 181 -11.76 -32.21 11.39
N ASN A 182 -12.24 -32.74 12.51
CA ASN A 182 -13.66 -33.04 12.75
C ASN A 182 -14.54 -31.78 12.72
N THR A 183 -13.96 -30.58 12.50
CA THR A 183 -14.72 -29.34 12.33
C THR A 183 -15.13 -29.07 10.89
N ARG A 184 -14.99 -30.02 9.96
CA ARG A 184 -15.42 -29.92 8.54
C ARG A 184 -16.92 -29.62 8.38
N ARG A 185 -17.25 -28.37 8.63
CA ARG A 185 -18.51 -27.69 8.43
C ARG A 185 -18.59 -27.19 7.00
N ASP A 186 -19.79 -27.20 6.44
CA ASP A 186 -20.06 -26.57 5.14
C ASP A 186 -19.80 -25.05 5.16
N ASN A 187 -19.85 -24.45 6.35
CA ASN A 187 -19.73 -23.02 6.55
C ASN A 187 -18.78 -22.66 7.70
N TYR A 188 -18.03 -21.58 7.51
CA TYR A 188 -17.30 -20.89 8.56
C TYR A 188 -18.28 -20.37 9.61
N VAL A 189 -17.94 -20.57 10.88
CA VAL A 189 -18.68 -20.01 12.01
C VAL A 189 -17.77 -18.98 12.67
N ASP A 190 -18.15 -17.71 12.51
CA ASP A 190 -17.42 -16.60 13.10
C ASP A 190 -17.53 -16.65 14.63
N ASN A 191 -16.39 -16.45 15.30
CA ASN A 191 -16.31 -16.35 16.75
C ASN A 191 -16.56 -14.93 17.28
N GLY A 192 -16.91 -13.98 16.39
CA GLY A 192 -17.13 -12.57 16.73
C GLY A 192 -15.83 -11.78 16.96
N TYR A 193 -14.67 -12.44 16.95
CA TYR A 193 -13.38 -11.78 17.09
C TYR A 193 -13.01 -11.04 15.82
N ALA A 194 -12.66 -9.76 15.96
CA ALA A 194 -12.19 -8.89 14.88
C ALA A 194 -10.67 -8.69 15.03
N PRO A 195 -9.79 -9.30 14.21
CA PRO A 195 -8.32 -9.14 14.36
C PRO A 195 -7.83 -7.74 13.95
N PRO A 196 -6.63 -7.29 14.35
CA PRO A 196 -6.08 -6.02 13.89
C PRO A 196 -5.83 -6.00 12.37
N ILE A 197 -5.57 -7.16 11.75
CA ILE A 197 -5.35 -7.32 10.31
C ILE A 197 -6.41 -8.23 9.69
N LEU A 198 -7.03 -7.78 8.60
CA LEU A 198 -7.83 -8.60 7.71
C LEU A 198 -7.17 -8.69 6.34
N ILE A 199 -7.14 -9.89 5.76
CA ILE A 199 -6.54 -10.14 4.46
C ILE A 199 -7.61 -10.77 3.57
N VAL A 200 -7.85 -10.17 2.42
CA VAL A 200 -8.75 -10.74 1.40
C VAL A 200 -7.90 -11.09 0.19
N ASN A 201 -7.69 -12.38 -0.03
CA ASN A 201 -7.05 -12.88 -1.24
C ASN A 201 -8.09 -13.03 -2.34
N VAL A 202 -8.05 -12.12 -3.30
CA VAL A 202 -9.00 -12.02 -4.40
C VAL A 202 -8.45 -12.78 -5.61
N SER A 203 -9.25 -13.71 -6.12
CA SER A 203 -8.91 -14.55 -7.27
C SER A 203 -9.94 -14.36 -8.39
N GLU A 204 -9.46 -14.33 -9.63
CA GLU A 204 -10.31 -14.40 -10.83
C GLU A 204 -10.54 -15.84 -11.31
N GLY A 205 -9.80 -16.81 -10.76
CA GLY A 205 -10.02 -18.22 -11.06
C GLY A 205 -11.25 -18.79 -10.35
N LEU A 206 -11.63 -20.00 -10.76
CA LEU A 206 -12.69 -20.78 -10.13
C LEU A 206 -12.36 -21.03 -8.66
N GLY A 207 -13.39 -20.91 -7.82
CA GLY A 207 -13.29 -21.13 -6.39
C GLY A 207 -13.17 -22.61 -6.04
N ASP A 208 -12.27 -22.91 -5.13
CA ASP A 208 -12.35 -24.19 -4.42
C ASP A 208 -13.48 -24.11 -3.40
N THR A 209 -14.57 -24.82 -3.69
CA THR A 209 -15.77 -24.91 -2.84
C THR A 209 -15.55 -25.77 -1.59
N SER A 210 -14.41 -26.46 -1.51
CA SER A 210 -14.07 -27.39 -0.42
C SER A 210 -13.76 -26.69 0.91
N PHE A 211 -13.61 -25.35 0.90
CA PHE A 211 -13.26 -24.57 2.09
C PHE A 211 -14.46 -23.84 2.68
N TYR A 212 -14.44 -23.72 4.01
CA TYR A 212 -15.47 -23.13 4.86
C TYR A 212 -16.09 -21.85 4.28
N LYS A 213 -17.28 -21.98 3.68
CA LYS A 213 -17.98 -20.85 3.06
C LYS A 213 -18.42 -19.85 4.13
N VAL A 214 -18.27 -18.56 3.85
CA VAL A 214 -18.85 -17.53 4.72
C VAL A 214 -20.34 -17.46 4.43
N LYS A 215 -21.17 -17.54 5.48
CA LYS A 215 -22.64 -17.41 5.37
C LYS A 215 -23.04 -16.05 4.81
N GLU A 216 -24.23 -15.98 4.21
CA GLU A 216 -24.81 -14.70 3.78
C GLU A 216 -24.98 -13.73 4.96
N GLY A 217 -24.87 -12.44 4.67
CA GLY A 217 -25.00 -11.36 5.63
C GLY A 217 -23.89 -10.31 5.52
N ASP A 218 -23.94 -9.32 6.42
CA ASP A 218 -23.12 -8.11 6.37
C ASP A 218 -21.62 -8.38 6.25
N THR A 219 -21.10 -9.39 6.96
CA THR A 219 -19.69 -9.78 6.88
C THR A 219 -19.29 -10.18 5.46
N LYS A 220 -20.11 -11.01 4.79
CA LYS A 220 -19.83 -11.46 3.44
C LYS A 220 -19.94 -10.32 2.45
N ASP A 221 -21.00 -9.52 2.53
CA ASP A 221 -21.22 -8.38 1.64
C ASP A 221 -20.10 -7.33 1.76
N SER A 222 -19.71 -7.03 2.99
CA SER A 222 -18.63 -6.10 3.31
C SER A 222 -17.29 -6.55 2.72
N LEU A 223 -16.89 -7.82 2.91
CA LEU A 223 -15.64 -8.36 2.38
C LEU A 223 -15.64 -8.48 0.84
N LYS A 224 -16.78 -8.89 0.26
CA LYS A 224 -16.95 -8.97 -1.22
C LYS A 224 -16.99 -7.60 -1.88
N SER A 225 -17.41 -6.55 -1.17
CA SER A 225 -17.47 -5.19 -1.71
C SER A 225 -16.11 -4.69 -2.18
N MET A 226 -15.03 -5.18 -1.55
CA MET A 226 -13.67 -4.69 -1.75
C MET A 226 -13.60 -3.15 -1.68
N SER A 227 -14.39 -2.54 -0.80
CA SER A 227 -14.40 -1.09 -0.59
C SER A 227 -13.14 -0.65 0.15
N GLU A 228 -12.71 0.60 0.01
CA GLU A 228 -11.55 1.10 0.78
C GLU A 228 -11.79 1.09 2.29
N GLN A 229 -13.05 1.16 2.70
CA GLN A 229 -13.51 0.99 4.07
C GLN A 229 -14.49 -0.17 4.11
N ILE A 230 -14.27 -1.10 5.03
CA ILE A 230 -15.15 -2.26 5.24
C ILE A 230 -15.44 -2.43 6.73
N PHE A 231 -16.47 -3.20 7.04
CA PHE A 231 -16.82 -3.59 8.40
C PHE A 231 -16.71 -5.12 8.58
N TYR A 232 -16.22 -5.54 9.74
CA TYR A 232 -16.15 -6.95 10.11
C TYR A 232 -16.39 -7.06 11.61
N ASN A 233 -17.39 -7.85 12.02
CA ASN A 233 -17.81 -7.99 13.41
C ASN A 233 -17.98 -6.64 14.13
N GLY A 234 -18.67 -5.69 13.49
CA GLY A 234 -18.93 -4.35 14.02
C GLY A 234 -17.72 -3.40 14.08
N LYS A 235 -16.54 -3.83 13.63
CA LYS A 235 -15.32 -3.03 13.60
C LYS A 235 -15.04 -2.51 12.19
N GLU A 236 -14.62 -1.25 12.11
CA GLU A 236 -14.24 -0.60 10.87
C GLU A 236 -12.79 -0.93 10.51
N TYR A 237 -12.54 -1.23 9.24
CA TYR A 237 -11.22 -1.46 8.67
C TYR A 237 -11.00 -0.57 7.47
N ASN A 238 -9.75 -0.14 7.28
CA ASN A 238 -9.32 0.62 6.11
C ASN A 238 -8.32 -0.20 5.29
N LEU A 239 -8.50 -0.20 3.98
CA LEU A 239 -7.53 -0.74 3.04
C LEU A 239 -6.22 0.03 3.19
N ASP A 240 -5.17 -0.69 3.57
CA ASP A 240 -3.86 -0.10 3.84
C ASP A 240 -2.91 -0.32 2.68
N SER A 241 -2.89 -1.55 2.15
CA SER A 241 -2.02 -1.94 1.04
C SER A 241 -2.65 -3.05 0.18
N VAL A 242 -2.08 -3.21 -1.01
CA VAL A 242 -2.48 -4.21 -2.00
C VAL A 242 -1.22 -4.87 -2.56
N ILE A 243 -1.15 -6.20 -2.54
CA ILE A 243 -0.13 -6.95 -3.28
C ILE A 243 -0.74 -7.39 -4.60
N LEU A 244 -0.05 -7.08 -5.69
CA LEU A 244 -0.49 -7.42 -7.05
C LEU A 244 0.51 -8.37 -7.69
N THR A 245 -0.03 -9.38 -8.39
CA THR A 245 0.71 -10.12 -9.42
C THR A 245 0.31 -9.60 -10.80
N ASN A 246 1.22 -9.65 -11.77
CA ASN A 246 0.89 -9.21 -13.11
C ASN A 246 -0.19 -10.11 -13.73
N TRP A 247 -1.21 -9.51 -14.35
CA TRP A 247 -2.35 -10.26 -14.92
C TRP A 247 -1.98 -10.98 -16.22
N ASN A 248 -0.88 -10.59 -16.86
CA ASN A 248 -0.38 -11.17 -18.10
C ASN A 248 0.76 -12.18 -17.85
N ILE A 249 0.69 -12.92 -16.75
CA ILE A 249 1.75 -13.86 -16.34
C ILE A 249 1.95 -15.01 -17.33
N ASN A 250 3.20 -15.35 -17.57
CA ASN A 250 3.66 -16.47 -18.37
C ASN A 250 4.98 -16.99 -17.80
N LYS A 251 5.52 -18.07 -18.40
CA LYS A 251 6.77 -18.72 -17.97
C LYS A 251 8.00 -17.80 -17.90
N LYS A 252 7.93 -16.58 -18.46
CA LYS A 252 9.06 -15.65 -18.62
C LYS A 252 8.86 -14.29 -17.92
N ASN A 253 7.70 -13.99 -17.32
CA ASN A 253 7.38 -12.62 -16.88
C ASN A 253 6.61 -12.51 -15.54
N GLY A 254 6.67 -13.53 -14.67
CA GLY A 254 6.03 -13.45 -13.35
C GLY A 254 6.68 -12.43 -12.44
N HIS A 255 5.89 -11.50 -11.90
CA HIS A 255 6.37 -10.47 -10.98
C HIS A 255 5.27 -10.04 -9.99
N ALA A 256 5.70 -9.62 -8.79
CA ALA A 256 4.81 -9.10 -7.76
C ALA A 256 5.24 -7.69 -7.35
N ILE A 257 4.25 -6.82 -7.13
CA ILE A 257 4.43 -5.42 -6.69
C ILE A 257 3.51 -5.12 -5.51
N ALA A 258 3.76 -3.99 -4.84
CA ALA A 258 2.90 -3.53 -3.75
C ALA A 258 2.37 -2.12 -4.02
N GLY A 259 1.06 -1.93 -3.88
CA GLY A 259 0.45 -0.63 -3.64
C GLY A 259 0.39 -0.38 -2.14
N ILE A 260 0.90 0.76 -1.68
CA ILE A 260 0.90 1.12 -0.25
C ILE A 260 0.30 2.50 -0.02
N THR A 261 -0.14 2.76 1.20
CA THR A 261 -0.56 4.09 1.63
C THR A 261 0.54 4.78 2.44
N CYS A 262 0.66 6.10 2.27
CA CYS A 262 1.44 6.96 3.15
C CYS A 262 0.82 8.35 3.24
N LYS A 263 0.54 8.80 4.46
CA LYS A 263 -0.34 9.92 4.79
C LYS A 263 -1.66 9.76 4.02
N LYS A 264 -2.07 10.79 3.28
CA LYS A 264 -3.26 10.78 2.42
C LYS A 264 -2.95 10.34 0.98
N GLY A 265 -1.75 9.82 0.73
CA GLY A 265 -1.27 9.44 -0.59
C GLY A 265 -1.18 7.93 -0.77
N LYS A 266 -1.23 7.52 -2.03
CA LYS A 266 -1.06 6.15 -2.50
C LYS A 266 0.17 6.06 -3.39
N TYR A 267 0.91 4.98 -3.22
CA TYR A 267 2.20 4.76 -3.87
C TYR A 267 2.33 3.32 -4.37
N ILE A 268 3.23 3.11 -5.32
CA ILE A 268 3.61 1.79 -5.85
C ILE A 268 5.09 1.54 -5.58
N TYR A 269 5.36 0.32 -5.14
CA TYR A 269 6.66 -0.31 -5.06
C TYR A 269 6.77 -1.39 -6.14
N ASN A 270 7.76 -1.30 -7.03
CA ASN A 270 7.97 -2.27 -8.11
C ASN A 270 9.19 -3.19 -7.90
N GLY A 271 10.04 -2.93 -6.90
CA GLY A 271 11.26 -3.68 -6.63
C GLY A 271 12.41 -3.50 -7.61
N TRP A 272 12.29 -2.62 -8.61
CA TRP A 272 13.32 -2.43 -9.63
C TRP A 272 14.33 -1.34 -9.25
N THR A 273 15.50 -1.37 -9.89
CA THR A 273 16.51 -0.31 -9.83
C THR A 273 16.39 0.63 -11.03
N ARG A 274 16.84 1.89 -10.87
CA ARG A 274 16.78 2.91 -11.94
C ARG A 274 17.56 2.52 -13.21
N THR A 275 18.48 1.57 -13.08
CA THR A 275 19.15 0.88 -14.19
C THR A 275 18.99 -0.63 -14.01
N SER A 276 18.33 -1.25 -14.97
CA SER A 276 17.91 -2.66 -14.98
C SER A 276 19.08 -3.64 -14.95
N MET A 277 19.03 -4.66 -14.07
CA MET A 277 19.90 -5.86 -14.11
C MET A 277 19.24 -7.04 -14.84
N ASP A 278 18.24 -6.78 -15.68
CA ASP A 278 17.59 -7.80 -16.50
C ASP A 278 18.62 -8.46 -17.46
N PRO A 279 18.74 -9.80 -17.52
CA PRO A 279 19.60 -10.52 -18.47
C PRO A 279 19.41 -10.12 -19.94
N VAL A 280 18.29 -9.48 -20.27
CA VAL A 280 17.92 -8.98 -21.60
C VAL A 280 18.60 -7.64 -21.94
N MET A 281 19.13 -6.92 -20.96
CA MET A 281 19.71 -5.56 -21.11
C MET A 281 21.25 -5.56 -21.07
N LYS A 282 21.90 -6.67 -21.48
CA LYS A 282 23.29 -7.03 -21.18
C LYS A 282 24.42 -6.07 -21.66
N ASN A 283 24.13 -5.02 -22.44
CA ASN A 283 25.16 -4.26 -23.18
C ASN A 283 25.15 -2.73 -23.00
N GLN A 284 24.70 -2.18 -21.86
CA GLN A 284 24.90 -0.73 -21.60
C GLN A 284 25.53 -0.49 -20.24
N ILE A 285 26.60 0.32 -20.25
CA ILE A 285 27.51 0.60 -19.15
C ILE A 285 26.74 1.10 -17.91
N ILE A 286 26.97 0.40 -16.81
CA ILE A 286 26.28 0.49 -15.52
C ILE A 286 26.80 1.70 -14.76
N ASN A 287 25.93 2.53 -14.17
CA ASN A 287 26.41 3.59 -13.27
C ASN A 287 25.56 3.89 -12.01
N SER A 288 24.53 3.11 -11.63
CA SER A 288 23.93 3.27 -10.29
C SER A 288 23.11 2.07 -9.76
N ASP A 289 23.46 1.55 -8.57
CA ASP A 289 22.75 0.50 -7.80
C ASP A 289 21.46 0.98 -7.07
N ILE A 290 20.90 2.12 -7.48
CA ILE A 290 19.86 2.80 -6.70
C ILE A 290 18.46 2.25 -7.05
N PRO A 291 17.68 1.75 -6.06
CA PRO A 291 16.32 1.29 -6.29
C PRO A 291 15.41 2.44 -6.72
N CYS A 292 14.40 2.12 -7.53
CA CYS A 292 13.33 3.04 -7.89
C CYS A 292 12.66 3.57 -6.61
N GLU A 293 12.46 4.88 -6.53
CA GLU A 293 11.73 5.49 -5.41
C GLU A 293 10.28 4.99 -5.38
N LEU A 294 9.62 5.09 -4.22
CA LEU A 294 8.18 4.84 -4.15
C LEU A 294 7.42 5.82 -5.05
N MET A 295 6.69 5.27 -6.01
CA MET A 295 6.06 6.07 -7.06
C MET A 295 4.68 6.47 -6.63
N LYS A 296 4.41 7.78 -6.54
CA LYS A 296 3.07 8.27 -6.25
C LYS A 296 2.12 7.81 -7.37
N TYR A 297 1.09 7.07 -6.99
CA TYR A 297 0.12 6.52 -7.92
C TYR A 297 -1.20 6.32 -7.19
N ASP A 298 -2.25 6.99 -7.66
CA ASP A 298 -3.57 6.95 -7.05
C ASP A 298 -4.32 5.68 -7.48
N TRP A 299 -3.89 4.54 -6.94
CA TRP A 299 -4.50 3.26 -7.27
C TRP A 299 -5.92 3.15 -6.71
N ASN A 300 -6.78 2.45 -7.43
CA ASN A 300 -8.18 2.23 -7.09
C ASN A 300 -8.54 0.80 -7.50
N ILE A 301 -9.03 0.02 -6.54
CA ILE A 301 -9.27 -1.42 -6.69
C ILE A 301 -10.62 -1.76 -7.33
N ILE A 302 -11.49 -0.78 -7.53
CA ILE A 302 -12.77 -0.93 -8.25
C ILE A 302 -12.60 -0.53 -9.71
N LYS A 303 -11.80 0.51 -9.99
CA LYS A 303 -11.53 0.97 -11.35
C LYS A 303 -10.10 1.46 -11.51
N ASN A 304 -9.31 0.72 -12.27
CA ASN A 304 -7.97 1.14 -12.69
C ASN A 304 -7.72 0.86 -14.17
N ASN A 305 -6.82 1.64 -14.74
CA ASN A 305 -6.34 1.37 -16.09
C ASN A 305 -5.20 0.37 -16.05
N ASP A 306 -5.02 -0.37 -17.14
CA ASP A 306 -3.85 -1.20 -17.33
C ASP A 306 -2.59 -0.33 -17.39
N PHE A 307 -1.59 -0.74 -16.64
CA PHE A 307 -0.26 -0.14 -16.69
C PHE A 307 0.79 -1.22 -16.72
N CYS A 308 1.95 -0.91 -17.30
CA CYS A 308 3.09 -1.81 -17.32
C CYS A 308 4.29 -1.14 -16.69
N LEU A 309 5.17 -1.95 -16.12
CA LEU A 309 6.43 -1.44 -15.60
C LEU A 309 7.35 -1.08 -16.77
N ASN A 310 7.98 0.09 -16.67
CA ASN A 310 8.98 0.54 -17.63
C ASN A 310 10.37 0.52 -16.97
N THR A 311 11.22 -0.38 -17.45
CA THR A 311 12.58 -0.61 -16.91
C THR A 311 13.48 0.61 -17.02
N ASN A 312 13.17 1.55 -17.91
CA ASN A 312 14.00 2.73 -18.16
C ASN A 312 13.55 3.96 -17.36
N LYS A 313 12.30 3.96 -16.85
CA LYS A 313 11.70 5.14 -16.21
C LYS A 313 11.30 4.91 -14.75
N CYS A 314 11.41 3.69 -14.24
CA CYS A 314 10.84 3.23 -12.96
C CYS A 314 9.30 3.31 -12.87
N ILE A 315 8.68 4.34 -13.42
CA ILE A 315 7.28 4.71 -13.26
C ILE A 315 6.34 3.78 -14.06
N PRO A 316 5.16 3.43 -13.51
CA PRO A 316 4.07 2.80 -14.26
C PRO A 316 3.67 3.61 -15.50
N GLU A 317 3.71 2.98 -16.68
CA GLU A 317 3.18 3.59 -17.90
C GLU A 317 1.85 2.96 -18.25
N LEU A 318 0.85 3.79 -18.54
CA LEU A 318 -0.43 3.33 -19.07
C LEU A 318 -0.18 2.49 -20.33
N LEU A 319 -0.84 1.34 -20.42
CA LEU A 319 -0.73 0.47 -21.58
C LEU A 319 -1.36 1.17 -22.79
N ARG A 320 -0.52 1.62 -23.73
CA ARG A 320 -0.92 2.28 -24.99
C ARG A 320 -0.38 1.57 -26.24
N LYS A 321 0.26 0.42 -26.03
CA LYS A 321 0.96 -0.35 -27.06
C LYS A 321 0.46 -1.79 -27.08
N LYS A 322 0.70 -2.49 -28.18
CA LYS A 322 0.53 -3.96 -28.23
C LYS A 322 1.50 -4.61 -27.24
N LEU A 323 1.00 -5.59 -26.48
CA LEU A 323 1.77 -6.30 -25.48
C LEU A 323 2.86 -7.16 -26.12
N LYS A 324 4.06 -7.07 -25.54
CA LYS A 324 5.18 -7.98 -25.81
C LYS A 324 5.22 -9.08 -24.76
N VAL A 325 5.82 -10.22 -25.10
CA VAL A 325 5.92 -11.40 -24.22
C VAL A 325 6.54 -11.10 -22.85
N ARG A 326 7.49 -10.15 -22.81
CA ARG A 326 8.21 -9.74 -21.60
C ARG A 326 7.62 -8.49 -20.93
N ASP A 327 6.56 -7.90 -21.49
CA ASP A 327 5.88 -6.81 -20.79
C ASP A 327 5.26 -7.38 -19.50
N ILE A 328 5.40 -6.65 -18.39
CA ILE A 328 4.84 -7.02 -17.08
C ILE A 328 3.82 -5.95 -16.73
N CYS A 329 2.54 -6.34 -16.78
CA CYS A 329 1.43 -5.41 -16.71
C CYS A 329 0.49 -5.76 -15.55
N PHE A 330 0.00 -4.70 -14.92
CA PHE A 330 -0.79 -4.73 -13.70
C PHE A 330 -2.04 -3.91 -13.88
N ASN A 331 -3.00 -4.17 -13.00
CA ASN A 331 -4.22 -3.41 -12.86
C ASN A 331 -4.74 -3.65 -11.44
N PHE A 332 -5.17 -2.60 -10.73
CA PHE A 332 -5.69 -2.75 -9.37
C PHE A 332 -7.14 -3.28 -9.33
N SER A 333 -7.90 -3.15 -10.42
CA SER A 333 -9.31 -3.55 -10.52
C SER A 333 -9.57 -4.88 -11.21
N LYS A 334 -8.52 -5.57 -11.68
CA LYS A 334 -8.61 -6.93 -12.24
C LYS A 334 -7.36 -7.73 -11.89
N GLY A 335 -7.39 -9.03 -12.15
CA GLY A 335 -6.36 -9.99 -11.77
C GLY A 335 -6.39 -10.35 -10.29
N ASN A 336 -5.54 -11.33 -9.97
CA ASN A 336 -5.33 -11.80 -8.61
C ASN A 336 -4.63 -10.72 -7.77
N LYS A 337 -5.15 -10.49 -6.56
CA LYS A 337 -4.65 -9.45 -5.67
C LYS A 337 -4.92 -9.80 -4.21
N ILE A 338 -4.03 -9.38 -3.33
CA ILE A 338 -4.21 -9.52 -1.88
C ILE A 338 -4.48 -8.14 -1.33
N LEU A 339 -5.66 -7.96 -0.73
CA LEU A 339 -6.06 -6.73 -0.07
C LEU A 339 -5.75 -6.85 1.43
N ILE A 340 -5.04 -5.88 1.97
CA ILE A 340 -4.64 -5.85 3.38
C ILE A 340 -5.36 -4.70 4.05
N TYR A 341 -6.26 -5.05 4.96
CA TYR A 341 -7.11 -4.14 5.71
C TYR A 341 -6.62 -4.05 7.15
N VAL A 342 -6.54 -2.84 7.66
CA VAL A 342 -6.11 -2.57 9.04
C VAL A 342 -7.28 -1.98 9.83
N ARG A 343 -7.54 -2.57 11.01
CA ARG A 343 -8.63 -2.15 11.91
C ARG A 343 -8.39 -0.71 12.38
N LYS A 344 -9.41 0.15 12.34
CA LYS A 344 -9.26 1.59 12.61
C LYS A 344 -8.95 1.93 14.07
N ASP A 345 -9.49 1.17 15.02
CA ASP A 345 -9.25 1.38 16.46
C ASP A 345 -7.88 0.86 16.93
N ALA A 346 -7.03 0.41 16.01
CA ALA A 346 -5.63 0.08 16.24
C ALA A 346 -4.77 1.34 16.49
N LYS A 347 -5.11 2.11 17.53
CA LYS A 347 -4.54 3.41 17.94
C LYS A 347 -4.52 4.49 16.82
N PRO A 348 -4.68 5.79 17.12
CA PRO A 348 -4.78 6.86 16.10
C PRO A 348 -3.46 7.20 15.38
N ASP A 349 -3.49 7.39 14.06
CA ASP A 349 -2.37 7.62 13.11
C ASP A 349 -1.20 8.49 13.66
N THR A 350 0.03 7.96 13.64
CA THR A 350 1.25 8.70 14.01
C THR A 350 2.00 9.18 12.76
N SER A 351 1.48 10.24 12.13
CA SER A 351 2.34 11.11 11.32
C SER A 351 2.59 12.42 12.07
N ILE A 352 3.18 12.31 13.26
CA ILE A 352 3.66 13.46 14.02
C ILE A 352 5.13 13.62 13.66
N ASP A 353 5.45 14.77 13.04
CA ASP A 353 6.82 15.18 12.76
C ASP A 353 7.59 15.21 14.09
N SER A 354 8.62 14.38 14.20
CA SER A 354 9.45 14.19 15.40
C SER A 354 10.40 15.37 15.70
N ALA A 355 9.96 16.60 15.44
CA ALA A 355 10.75 17.80 15.74
C ALA A 355 10.51 18.37 17.15
N THR A 356 9.47 17.92 17.88
CA THR A 356 9.05 18.59 19.13
C THR A 356 9.27 17.76 20.41
N LYS A 357 9.86 16.56 20.34
CA LYS A 357 10.12 15.75 21.54
C LYS A 357 11.49 15.99 22.20
N SER A 358 12.40 16.73 21.57
CA SER A 358 13.74 16.98 22.12
C SER A 358 13.88 18.23 23.00
N ALA A 359 12.81 18.98 23.28
CA ALA A 359 12.88 20.18 24.12
C ALA A 359 12.45 19.96 25.58
N ASN A 360 11.69 18.90 25.88
CA ASN A 360 11.09 18.72 27.22
C ASN A 360 11.72 17.59 28.06
N ALA A 361 12.81 16.97 27.59
CA ALA A 361 13.56 15.96 28.34
C ALA A 361 14.84 16.51 29.00
N ALA A 362 15.20 17.77 28.74
CA ALA A 362 16.45 18.38 29.23
C ALA A 362 16.30 19.23 30.51
N ASN A 363 15.08 19.45 31.02
CA ASN A 363 14.84 20.33 32.18
C ASN A 363 14.33 19.61 33.45
N ALA A 364 14.52 18.28 33.55
CA ALA A 364 14.05 17.50 34.71
C ALA A 364 15.18 16.74 35.46
N ALA A 365 16.43 17.16 35.29
CA ALA A 365 17.56 16.59 36.01
C ALA A 365 18.40 17.71 36.61
N ASN A 366 17.95 18.27 37.74
CA ASN A 366 18.78 18.90 38.77
C ASN A 366 17.90 19.32 39.96
N ALA A 367 17.84 18.48 41.01
CA ALA A 367 17.80 18.89 42.42
C ALA A 367 17.69 17.64 43.34
N VAL A 368 18.61 17.54 44.29
CA VAL A 368 18.80 16.44 45.24
C VAL A 368 18.58 16.97 46.67
N LYS A 369 17.76 16.24 47.48
CA LYS A 369 17.71 16.09 48.99
C LYS A 369 17.58 17.37 49.86
N SER A 370 16.91 17.44 51.03
CA SER A 370 15.98 16.68 51.91
C SER A 370 15.55 17.68 53.05
N PRO A 371 14.98 17.33 54.23
CA PRO A 371 13.56 17.18 54.58
C PRO A 371 13.00 18.20 55.62
N ASN A 372 11.67 18.38 55.69
CA ASN A 372 10.89 18.47 56.95
C ASN A 372 9.37 18.62 56.70
N SER A 373 8.58 17.84 57.47
CA SER A 373 7.11 17.80 57.63
C SER A 373 6.57 19.07 58.36
N PRO A 374 5.24 19.39 58.45
CA PRO A 374 4.10 18.46 58.49
C PRO A 374 2.79 18.84 57.76
N ILE A 375 1.91 17.84 57.79
CA ILE A 375 0.57 17.60 57.23
C ILE A 375 -0.44 18.77 57.35
N LYS A 376 -1.21 19.03 56.27
CA LYS A 376 -2.62 19.46 56.30
C LYS A 376 -3.36 19.04 55.00
N GLN A 377 -4.47 18.31 55.14
CA GLN A 377 -5.41 17.93 54.06
C GLN A 377 -6.46 19.06 53.80
N PRO A 378 -7.50 18.86 52.97
CA PRO A 378 -7.48 18.94 51.52
C PRO A 378 -8.50 19.98 51.02
N ASN A 379 -8.28 20.66 49.87
CA ASN A 379 -9.40 21.06 48.99
C ASN A 379 -8.99 21.76 47.69
N LYS A 380 -9.85 21.55 46.69
CA LYS A 380 -10.06 22.27 45.42
C LYS A 380 -9.26 21.84 44.19
N SER A 381 -9.95 21.03 43.40
CA SER A 381 -9.71 20.71 41.99
C SER A 381 -9.56 21.95 41.10
N PRO A 382 -8.59 21.98 40.16
CA PRO A 382 -8.61 22.91 39.03
C PRO A 382 -9.22 22.29 37.77
N LYS A 383 -9.82 23.19 36.97
CA LYS A 383 -10.69 22.99 35.80
C LYS A 383 -10.06 22.20 34.64
N VAL A 384 -10.88 21.33 34.03
CA VAL A 384 -10.61 20.58 32.78
C VAL A 384 -10.71 21.50 31.56
N PRO A 385 -9.81 21.40 30.55
CA PRO A 385 -9.97 22.06 29.26
C PRO A 385 -11.04 21.38 28.39
N ASN A 386 -11.94 22.20 27.85
CA ASN A 386 -13.10 21.86 27.04
C ASN A 386 -12.78 20.95 25.82
N VAL A 387 -13.18 19.67 25.89
CA VAL A 387 -13.15 18.72 24.78
C VAL A 387 -14.44 18.87 23.97
N LYS A 388 -14.33 19.19 22.67
CA LYS A 388 -15.47 19.26 21.74
C LYS A 388 -16.10 17.88 21.58
N VAL A 389 -17.26 17.68 22.19
CA VAL A 389 -18.11 16.48 22.03
C VAL A 389 -18.68 16.43 20.60
N PRO A 390 -18.73 15.24 19.94
CA PRO A 390 -19.39 15.07 18.65
C PRO A 390 -20.88 15.41 18.72
N LYS A 391 -21.39 16.16 17.75
CA LYS A 391 -22.81 16.57 17.68
C LYS A 391 -23.68 15.35 17.33
N VAL A 392 -24.40 14.83 18.32
CA VAL A 392 -25.41 13.77 18.14
C VAL A 392 -26.70 14.40 17.61
N CYS A 393 -27.30 13.79 16.59
CA CYS A 393 -28.58 14.25 16.04
C CYS A 393 -29.76 13.61 16.80
N PRO A 394 -30.85 14.35 17.04
CA PRO A 394 -32.06 13.80 17.63
C PRO A 394 -32.65 12.66 16.81
N GLU A 395 -33.42 11.79 17.46
CA GLU A 395 -34.10 10.65 16.86
C GLU A 395 -34.90 11.06 15.61
N GLY A 396 -34.73 10.31 14.51
CA GLY A 396 -35.35 10.61 13.21
C GLY A 396 -34.61 11.65 12.33
N LYS A 397 -33.41 12.12 12.73
CA LYS A 397 -32.55 13.00 11.92
C LYS A 397 -31.13 12.43 11.77
N VAL A 398 -30.53 12.62 10.60
CA VAL A 398 -29.15 12.19 10.29
C VAL A 398 -28.24 13.39 10.06
N LEU A 399 -26.97 13.29 10.47
CA LEU A 399 -25.98 14.36 10.30
C LEU A 399 -25.53 14.43 8.84
N ASN A 400 -25.75 15.57 8.18
CA ASN A 400 -25.22 15.81 6.84
C ASN A 400 -23.71 16.14 6.92
N PRO A 401 -22.81 15.33 6.35
CA PRO A 401 -21.36 15.52 6.46
C PRO A 401 -20.82 16.74 5.70
N LYS A 402 -21.58 17.29 4.74
CA LYS A 402 -21.18 18.51 4.02
C LYS A 402 -21.53 19.79 4.78
N THR A 403 -22.62 19.78 5.55
CA THR A 403 -23.14 20.98 6.22
C THR A 403 -23.07 20.93 7.75
N ASN A 404 -22.72 19.76 8.31
CA ASN A 404 -22.67 19.48 9.74
C ASN A 404 -23.99 19.81 10.49
N ARG A 405 -25.14 19.67 9.79
CA ARG A 405 -26.50 19.89 10.31
C ARG A 405 -27.31 18.59 10.26
N CYS A 406 -28.20 18.40 11.24
CA CYS A 406 -29.12 17.26 11.30
C CYS A 406 -30.30 17.47 10.36
N ILE A 407 -30.57 16.53 9.45
CA ILE A 407 -31.66 16.59 8.47
C ILE A 407 -32.64 15.43 8.66
N LEU A 408 -33.94 15.67 8.42
CA LEU A 408 -35.02 14.67 8.55
C LEU A 408 -34.92 13.57 7.48
N ILE A 409 -35.16 12.32 7.89
CA ILE A 409 -35.08 11.11 7.03
C ILE A 409 -35.99 11.19 5.78
N LYS A 410 -37.10 11.95 5.84
CA LYS A 410 -38.02 12.13 4.71
C LYS A 410 -37.37 12.78 3.47
N ASN A 411 -36.29 13.55 3.65
CA ASN A 411 -35.61 14.24 2.54
C ASN A 411 -34.49 13.40 1.87
N ALA A 412 -34.20 12.19 2.37
CA ALA A 412 -33.22 11.29 1.77
C ALA A 412 -33.77 10.47 0.58
N LYS A 413 -35.09 10.23 0.53
CA LYS A 413 -35.72 9.40 -0.51
C LYS A 413 -35.98 10.13 -1.84
N ALA A 414 -35.98 11.47 -1.86
CA ALA A 414 -36.19 12.25 -3.09
C ALA A 414 -34.92 12.44 -3.95
N ALA A 415 -33.73 12.12 -3.43
CA ALA A 415 -32.48 12.17 -4.19
C ALA A 415 -32.07 10.81 -4.80
N ALA A 416 -32.76 9.72 -4.43
CA ALA A 416 -32.45 8.36 -4.87
C ALA A 416 -33.27 7.89 -6.10
N ASN A 417 -34.33 8.61 -6.48
CA ASN A 417 -35.21 8.25 -7.60
C ASN A 417 -35.13 9.23 -8.78
N LYS A 418 -33.92 9.67 -9.15
CA LYS A 418 -33.68 10.14 -10.51
C LYS A 418 -33.01 8.99 -11.27
N PRO A 419 -33.56 8.52 -12.41
CA PRO A 419 -32.90 7.48 -13.19
C PRO A 419 -31.48 7.96 -13.50
N LEU A 420 -30.50 7.15 -13.13
CA LEU A 420 -29.10 7.39 -13.46
C LEU A 420 -29.02 7.41 -14.99
N LYS A 421 -28.94 8.60 -15.59
CA LYS A 421 -28.78 8.73 -17.04
C LYS A 421 -27.60 7.86 -17.44
N SER A 422 -27.86 6.92 -18.35
CA SER A 422 -26.87 6.03 -18.92
C SER A 422 -25.61 6.80 -19.35
N PRO A 423 -24.41 6.21 -19.22
CA PRO A 423 -23.17 6.87 -19.58
C PRO A 423 -23.23 7.34 -21.04
N LYS A 424 -22.86 8.60 -21.29
CA LYS A 424 -22.81 9.16 -22.64
C LYS A 424 -21.75 8.44 -23.46
N VAL A 425 -22.17 7.50 -24.30
CA VAL A 425 -21.31 6.82 -25.28
C VAL A 425 -20.99 7.81 -26.39
N CYS A 426 -19.71 7.98 -26.70
CA CYS A 426 -19.29 8.82 -27.81
C CYS A 426 -19.31 8.04 -29.12
N PRO A 427 -19.77 8.65 -30.24
CA PRO A 427 -19.71 8.03 -31.56
C PRO A 427 -18.27 7.66 -31.95
N GLU A 428 -18.14 6.69 -32.86
CA GLU A 428 -16.87 6.19 -33.38
C GLU A 428 -15.97 7.36 -33.87
N GLY A 429 -14.68 7.34 -33.48
CA GLY A 429 -13.72 8.42 -33.76
C GLY A 429 -13.75 9.63 -32.82
N LYS A 430 -14.59 9.63 -31.76
CA LYS A 430 -14.63 10.67 -30.72
C LYS A 430 -14.38 10.10 -29.32
N VAL A 431 -13.70 10.86 -28.46
CA VAL A 431 -13.44 10.52 -27.05
C VAL A 431 -14.14 11.49 -26.11
N LEU A 432 -14.61 11.00 -24.95
CA LEU A 432 -15.28 11.83 -23.94
C LEU A 432 -14.24 12.68 -23.20
N ASN A 433 -14.36 14.00 -23.25
CA ASN A 433 -13.53 14.89 -22.45
C ASN A 433 -14.01 14.89 -20.98
N PRO A 434 -13.20 14.43 -20.01
CA PRO A 434 -13.63 14.32 -18.62
C PRO A 434 -13.82 15.67 -17.91
N LYS A 435 -13.27 16.78 -18.43
CA LYS A 435 -13.46 18.12 -17.88
C LYS A 435 -14.76 18.78 -18.34
N THR A 436 -15.21 18.48 -19.57
CA THR A 436 -16.36 19.16 -20.19
C THR A 436 -17.56 18.26 -20.45
N ASN A 437 -17.40 16.94 -20.26
CA ASN A 437 -18.40 15.92 -20.51
C ASN A 437 -18.99 15.95 -21.95
N ARG A 438 -18.17 16.38 -22.92
CA ARG A 438 -18.49 16.44 -24.36
C ARG A 438 -17.57 15.51 -25.16
N CYS A 439 -18.11 14.88 -26.20
CA CYS A 439 -17.35 14.05 -27.13
C CYS A 439 -16.54 14.93 -28.09
N ILE A 440 -15.23 14.71 -28.16
CA ILE A 440 -14.30 15.46 -29.02
C ILE A 440 -13.64 14.54 -30.04
N LEU A 441 -13.43 15.02 -31.27
CA LEU A 441 -12.82 14.25 -32.36
C LEU A 441 -11.34 13.96 -32.06
N ILE A 442 -10.90 12.72 -32.28
CA ILE A 442 -9.48 12.40 -32.32
C ILE A 442 -8.92 13.01 -33.62
N ARG A 443 -8.45 14.26 -33.58
CA ARG A 443 -7.59 14.76 -34.65
C ARG A 443 -6.21 14.13 -34.46
N ASN A 444 -5.76 13.38 -35.46
CA ASN A 444 -4.39 12.85 -35.55
C ASN A 444 -3.39 13.97 -35.23
N ILE A 445 -2.85 13.97 -34.02
CA ILE A 445 -1.68 14.76 -33.67
C ILE A 445 -0.51 14.00 -34.30
N LYS A 446 -0.20 14.33 -35.56
CA LYS A 446 1.13 14.11 -36.12
C LYS A 446 2.14 14.73 -35.15
N ASP A 447 3.23 14.01 -34.93
CA ASP A 447 4.34 14.27 -34.02
C ASP A 447 4.59 15.75 -33.66
N PRO A 448 4.80 16.10 -32.37
CA PRO A 448 5.26 17.44 -31.96
C PRO A 448 6.73 17.72 -32.28
N ALA A 449 7.37 16.93 -33.13
CA ALA A 449 8.79 17.02 -33.45
C ALA A 449 9.04 17.49 -34.89
N ASN A 450 8.27 18.47 -35.40
CA ASN A 450 8.72 19.35 -36.50
C ASN A 450 7.72 20.49 -36.78
N LYS A 451 7.67 21.51 -35.91
CA LYS A 451 7.07 22.80 -36.26
C LYS A 451 8.05 23.91 -35.95
N SER A 452 8.44 24.63 -37.02
CA SER A 452 9.17 25.88 -36.95
C SER A 452 8.45 26.88 -36.01
N PRO A 453 9.20 27.75 -35.31
CA PRO A 453 8.64 28.68 -34.35
C PRO A 453 7.67 29.65 -35.04
N LYS A 454 6.51 29.85 -34.41
CA LYS A 454 5.44 30.74 -34.89
C LYS A 454 5.96 32.18 -34.93
N LYS A 455 6.28 32.69 -36.13
CA LYS A 455 6.64 34.11 -36.33
C LYS A 455 5.39 34.99 -36.10
N CYS A 456 5.54 36.02 -35.27
CA CYS A 456 4.50 37.03 -35.07
C CYS A 456 4.60 38.11 -36.15
N PRO A 457 3.47 38.72 -36.57
CA PRO A 457 3.48 39.88 -37.46
C PRO A 457 4.29 41.04 -36.88
N GLU A 458 4.79 41.91 -37.75
CA GLU A 458 5.58 43.09 -37.41
C GLU A 458 4.88 43.95 -36.33
N GLY A 459 5.63 44.38 -35.30
CA GLY A 459 5.09 45.09 -34.14
C GLY A 459 4.46 44.23 -33.03
N LYS A 460 4.47 42.89 -33.13
CA LYS A 460 3.97 41.97 -32.09
C LYS A 460 5.01 40.93 -31.67
N VAL A 461 5.03 40.58 -30.39
CA VAL A 461 5.91 39.55 -29.80
C VAL A 461 5.11 38.37 -29.27
N LEU A 462 5.66 37.16 -29.36
CA LEU A 462 5.01 35.94 -28.88
C LEU A 462 5.02 35.91 -27.34
N ASN A 463 3.85 35.87 -26.71
CA ASN A 463 3.75 35.67 -25.27
C ASN A 463 4.05 34.19 -24.93
N PRO A 464 5.10 33.88 -24.17
CA PRO A 464 5.49 32.49 -23.87
C PRO A 464 4.51 31.75 -22.95
N LYS A 465 3.68 32.46 -22.16
CA LYS A 465 2.67 31.85 -21.29
C LYS A 465 1.39 31.47 -22.04
N THR A 466 1.04 32.21 -23.10
CA THR A 466 -0.24 32.04 -23.80
C THR A 466 -0.11 31.58 -25.26
N GLY A 467 1.09 31.60 -25.83
CA GLY A 467 1.34 31.25 -27.23
C GLY A 467 0.70 32.19 -28.26
N ARG A 468 0.30 33.39 -27.84
CA ARG A 468 -0.36 34.42 -28.67
C ARG A 468 0.57 35.62 -28.90
N CYS A 469 0.50 36.22 -30.08
CA CYS A 469 1.24 37.44 -30.41
C CYS A 469 0.57 38.67 -29.77
N ILE A 470 1.32 39.47 -29.01
CA ILE A 470 0.85 40.68 -28.31
C ILE A 470 1.63 41.91 -28.78
N LEU A 471 0.98 43.09 -28.82
CA LEU A 471 1.62 44.37 -29.16
C LEU A 471 2.59 44.81 -28.07
N ILE A 472 3.76 45.32 -28.47
CA ILE A 472 4.66 46.01 -27.54
C ILE A 472 4.04 47.39 -27.26
N ARG A 473 3.48 47.59 -26.07
CA ARG A 473 3.17 48.93 -25.57
C ARG A 473 4.40 49.45 -24.83
N ASN A 474 5.10 50.42 -25.43
CA ASN A 474 6.12 51.18 -24.73
C ASN A 474 5.46 51.92 -23.56
N LYS A 475 5.86 51.60 -22.33
CA LYS A 475 5.60 52.46 -21.18
C LYS A 475 6.58 53.64 -21.27
N LYS A 476 6.04 54.86 -21.34
CA LYS A 476 6.81 56.07 -21.03
C LYS A 476 7.25 56.05 -19.56
#